data_AF-X6EH70-F1
#
_entry.id   AF-X6EH70-F1
#
_cell.length_a   1.000
_cell.length_b   1.000
_cell.length_c   1.000
_cell.angle_alpha   90.00
_cell.angle_beta   90.00
_cell.angle_gamma   90.00
#
_symmetry.space_group_name_H-M   'P 1'
#
loop_
_entity.id
_entity.type
_entity.pdbx_description
1 polymer ?
#
loop_
_entity_poly.entity_id
_entity_poly.type
_entity_poly.pdbx_seq_one_letter_code
_entity_poly.pdbx_strand_id
1 'polypeptide(L)'
;MTFWNRIVWKGLSSRVQQVEQTCGERKANGQESQIVLSTNNWLVSLPFVRKEKLRFDERFNLTGGEDTRFLRDAWRLGAKTGWAHKAVVREQIVRERLSPWYQIRRARDHALVSLNDKSDRRPATKWLRAPVSAIFKLLTGLVLLLLAPFTGGATFFNALRALGEATGRAQGLLGIKSKHYRLTMGK
;
A
#
# COMPACT_ATOMS: atom_id res chain seq x y z
N MET A 1 -23.24 4.37 -10.01
CA MET A 1 -21.77 4.56 -10.06
C MET A 1 -21.45 5.38 -11.31
N THR A 2 -20.51 6.33 -11.24
CA THR A 2 -20.05 7.08 -12.42
C THR A 2 -19.21 6.20 -13.35
N PHE A 3 -18.96 6.66 -14.59
CA PHE A 3 -18.04 6.01 -15.52
C PHE A 3 -16.66 5.78 -14.90
N TRP A 4 -16.08 6.82 -14.29
CA TRP A 4 -14.78 6.74 -13.62
C TRP A 4 -14.76 5.75 -12.47
N ASN A 5 -15.81 5.72 -11.64
CA ASN A 5 -15.89 4.76 -10.53
C ASN A 5 -15.90 3.32 -11.04
N ARG A 6 -16.55 3.03 -12.18
CA ARG A 6 -16.56 1.69 -12.79
C ARG A 6 -15.19 1.28 -13.30
N ILE A 7 -14.48 2.18 -13.97
CA ILE A 7 -13.12 1.91 -14.46
C ILE A 7 -12.15 1.68 -13.29
N VAL A 8 -12.20 2.56 -12.29
CA VAL A 8 -11.36 2.41 -11.08
C VAL A 8 -11.68 1.12 -10.34
N TRP A 9 -12.96 0.78 -10.18
CA TRP A 9 -13.40 -0.47 -9.57
C TRP A 9 -12.86 -1.69 -10.32
N LYS A 10 -13.01 -1.73 -11.65
CA LYS A 10 -12.50 -2.83 -12.49
C LYS A 10 -11.00 -3.07 -12.27
N GLY A 11 -10.20 -2.00 -12.30
CA GLY A 11 -8.76 -2.09 -12.09
C GLY A 11 -8.38 -2.44 -10.64
N LEU A 12 -9.11 -1.91 -9.65
CA LEU A 12 -8.91 -2.23 -8.24
C LEU A 12 -9.21 -3.71 -7.98
N SER A 13 -10.37 -4.21 -8.39
CA SER A 13 -10.79 -5.60 -8.19
C SER A 13 -9.86 -6.59 -8.89
N SER A 14 -9.45 -6.30 -10.14
CA SER A 14 -8.49 -7.12 -10.87
C SER A 14 -7.14 -7.21 -10.13
N ARG A 15 -6.67 -6.11 -9.55
CA ARG A 15 -5.46 -6.12 -8.73
C ARG A 15 -5.62 -6.97 -7.47
N VAL A 16 -6.76 -6.84 -6.77
CA VAL A 16 -7.01 -7.64 -5.54
C VAL A 16 -6.95 -9.13 -5.88
N GLN A 17 -7.61 -9.55 -6.96
CA GLN A 17 -7.57 -10.93 -7.45
C GLN A 17 -6.14 -11.40 -7.79
N GLN A 18 -5.36 -10.57 -8.49
CA GLN A 18 -3.95 -10.89 -8.79
C GLN A 18 -3.12 -11.07 -7.52
N VAL A 19 -3.30 -10.20 -6.52
CA VAL A 19 -2.58 -10.30 -5.24
C VAL A 19 -2.98 -11.58 -4.50
N GLU A 20 -4.26 -11.93 -4.47
CA GLU A 20 -4.76 -13.16 -3.87
C GLU A 20 -4.18 -14.40 -4.57
N GLN A 21 -4.15 -14.42 -5.90
CA GLN A 21 -3.55 -15.50 -6.67
C GLN A 21 -2.06 -15.66 -6.35
N THR A 22 -1.28 -14.57 -6.37
CA THR A 22 0.14 -14.61 -6.02
C THR A 22 0.36 -15.07 -4.57
N CYS A 23 -0.51 -14.71 -3.62
CA CYS A 23 -0.43 -15.22 -2.25
C CYS A 23 -0.73 -16.72 -2.18
N GLY A 24 -1.70 -17.20 -2.96
CA GLY A 24 -2.00 -18.62 -3.13
C GLY A 24 -0.82 -19.42 -3.67
N GLU A 25 -0.19 -18.94 -4.73
CA GLU A 25 1.01 -19.55 -5.32
C GLU A 25 2.17 -19.59 -4.32
N ARG A 26 2.44 -18.49 -3.61
CA ARG A 26 3.48 -18.45 -2.57
C ARG A 26 3.21 -19.44 -1.45
N LYS A 27 1.95 -19.55 -1.02
CA LYS A 27 1.57 -20.53 0.00
C LYS A 27 1.79 -21.96 -0.50
N ALA A 28 1.36 -22.28 -1.72
CA ALA A 28 1.56 -23.59 -2.34
C ALA A 28 3.05 -23.96 -2.44
N ASN A 29 3.91 -22.98 -2.67
CA ASN A 29 5.37 -23.15 -2.76
C ASN A 29 6.09 -23.10 -1.40
N GLY A 30 5.38 -23.08 -0.26
CA GLY A 30 5.99 -23.01 1.07
C GLY A 30 6.66 -21.66 1.41
N GLN A 31 6.36 -20.61 0.64
CA GLN A 31 6.93 -19.27 0.78
C GLN A 31 6.00 -18.32 1.57
N GLU A 32 5.18 -18.87 2.47
CA GLU A 32 4.16 -18.11 3.21
C GLU A 32 4.75 -17.03 4.14
N SER A 33 5.97 -17.24 4.63
CA SER A 33 6.71 -16.26 5.44
C SER A 33 7.05 -14.98 4.69
N GLN A 34 7.00 -15.00 3.35
CA GLN A 34 7.27 -13.84 2.49
C GLN A 34 6.00 -13.06 2.12
N ILE A 35 4.83 -13.53 2.54
CA ILE A 35 3.54 -12.88 2.26
C ILE A 35 3.37 -11.70 3.21
N VAL A 36 3.23 -10.50 2.65
CA VAL A 36 2.85 -9.32 3.42
C VAL A 36 1.38 -9.46 3.82
N LEU A 37 1.12 -9.56 5.12
CA LEU A 37 -0.23 -9.72 5.65
C LEU A 37 -0.95 -8.38 5.73
N SER A 38 -2.19 -8.35 5.23
CA SER A 38 -3.11 -7.25 5.49
C SER A 38 -3.65 -7.37 6.91
N THR A 39 -3.53 -6.31 7.69
CA THR A 39 -3.97 -6.18 9.09
C THR A 39 -5.47 -6.01 9.26
N ASN A 40 -6.20 -5.74 8.18
CA ASN A 40 -7.66 -5.67 8.22
C ASN A 40 -8.32 -7.02 8.57
N ASN A 41 -7.56 -8.12 8.56
CA ASN A 41 -8.03 -9.44 8.98
C ASN A 41 -6.86 -10.31 9.50
N TRP A 42 -6.32 -9.99 10.68
CA TRP A 42 -5.22 -10.74 11.30
C TRP A 42 -5.54 -11.14 12.76
N LEU A 43 -5.19 -12.37 13.12
CA LEU A 43 -5.03 -12.87 14.50
C LEU A 43 -3.55 -13.06 14.90
N VAL A 44 -3.13 -12.43 16.01
CA VAL A 44 -1.75 -12.50 16.54
C VAL A 44 -1.73 -13.11 17.95
N SER A 45 -0.67 -13.86 18.26
CA SER A 45 -0.46 -14.44 19.60
C SER A 45 -0.16 -13.34 20.64
N LEU A 46 -1.08 -13.14 21.59
CA LEU A 46 -0.88 -12.19 22.69
C LEU A 46 0.34 -12.54 23.58
N PRO A 47 0.62 -13.81 23.92
CA PRO A 47 1.86 -14.16 24.63
C PRO A 47 3.12 -13.65 23.92
N PHE A 48 3.20 -13.82 22.59
CA PHE A 48 4.31 -13.30 21.79
C PHE A 48 4.38 -11.76 21.86
N VAL A 49 3.27 -11.08 21.61
CA VAL A 49 3.20 -9.60 21.64
C VAL A 49 3.61 -9.04 23.01
N ARG A 50 3.20 -9.70 24.09
CA ARG A 50 3.55 -9.30 25.46
C ARG A 50 5.02 -9.56 25.77
N LYS A 51 5.53 -10.75 25.43
CA LYS A 51 6.92 -11.16 25.65
C LYS A 51 7.90 -10.23 24.92
N GLU A 52 7.68 -10.00 23.64
CA GLU A 52 8.56 -9.20 22.80
C GLU A 52 8.29 -7.68 22.92
N LYS A 53 7.35 -7.28 23.80
CA LYS A 53 6.92 -5.89 24.00
C LYS A 53 6.55 -5.17 22.70
N LEU A 54 6.03 -5.91 21.72
CA LEU A 54 5.66 -5.37 20.41
C LEU A 54 4.47 -4.41 20.56
N ARG A 55 4.58 -3.20 20.01
CA ARG A 55 3.56 -2.16 20.09
C ARG A 55 3.41 -1.46 18.74
N PHE A 56 2.24 -0.90 18.50
CA PHE A 56 2.06 0.07 17.43
C PHE A 56 2.86 1.33 17.76
N ASP A 57 3.45 1.91 16.72
CA ASP A 57 4.21 3.16 16.83
C ASP A 57 3.26 4.32 16.55
N GLU A 58 2.92 5.08 17.58
CA GLU A 58 1.92 6.17 17.54
C GLU A 58 2.28 7.27 16.53
N ARG A 59 3.54 7.36 16.11
CA ARG A 59 3.97 8.29 15.05
C ARG A 59 3.26 8.03 13.72
N PHE A 60 2.74 6.82 13.50
CA PHE A 60 2.03 6.43 12.28
C PHE A 60 0.51 6.62 12.35
N ASN A 61 -0.04 6.91 13.54
CA ASN A 61 -1.48 7.05 13.78
C ASN A 61 -2.12 8.11 12.84
N LEU A 62 -1.33 9.10 12.40
CA LEU A 62 -1.78 10.19 11.51
C LEU A 62 -1.34 10.07 10.05
N THR A 63 -0.51 9.08 9.72
CA THR A 63 0.12 8.97 8.41
C THR A 63 -0.27 7.68 7.68
N GLY A 64 -0.70 6.65 8.41
CA GLY A 64 -0.92 5.29 7.90
C GLY A 64 0.38 4.51 7.84
N GLY A 65 0.29 3.21 7.56
CA GLY A 65 1.44 2.30 7.47
C GLY A 65 1.88 1.65 8.78
N GLU A 66 1.19 1.96 9.89
CA GLU A 66 1.40 1.34 11.22
C GLU A 66 1.35 -0.19 11.15
N ASP A 67 0.41 -0.70 10.36
CA ASP A 67 0.16 -2.10 10.11
C ASP A 67 1.33 -2.83 9.47
N THR A 68 1.85 -2.24 8.39
CA THR A 68 3.03 -2.76 7.69
C THR A 68 4.26 -2.69 8.60
N ARG A 69 4.32 -1.68 9.47
CA ARG A 69 5.42 -1.52 10.43
C ARG A 69 5.35 -2.57 11.53
N PHE A 70 4.17 -2.80 12.11
CA PHE A 70 3.92 -3.84 13.11
C PHE A 70 4.31 -5.23 12.58
N LEU A 71 3.89 -5.58 11.36
CA LEU A 71 4.29 -6.83 10.71
C LEU A 71 5.82 -6.94 10.54
N ARG A 72 6.46 -5.89 10.06
CA ARG A 72 7.92 -5.88 9.86
C ARG A 72 8.69 -6.01 11.17
N ASP A 73 8.22 -5.34 12.22
CA ASP A 73 8.86 -5.40 13.53
C ASP A 73 8.62 -6.79 14.16
N ALA A 74 7.44 -7.39 13.97
CA ALA A 74 7.19 -8.80 14.32
C ALA A 74 8.15 -9.76 13.59
N TRP A 75 8.35 -9.62 12.27
CA TRP A 75 9.30 -10.44 11.52
C TRP A 75 10.73 -10.32 12.03
N ARG A 76 11.16 -9.11 12.42
CA ARG A 76 12.50 -8.89 13.01
C ARG A 76 12.67 -9.59 14.36
N LEU A 77 11.58 -9.72 15.11
CA LEU A 77 11.53 -10.43 16.39
C LEU A 77 11.32 -11.95 16.20
N GLY A 78 11.41 -12.46 14.96
CA GLY A 78 11.32 -13.88 14.67
C GLY A 78 9.88 -14.42 14.62
N ALA A 79 8.87 -13.56 14.43
CA ALA A 79 7.49 -14.01 14.28
C ALA A 79 7.36 -14.95 13.08
N LYS A 80 6.79 -16.14 13.32
CA LYS A 80 6.32 -17.02 12.25
C LYS A 80 4.96 -16.50 11.77
N THR A 81 4.84 -16.27 10.46
CA THR A 81 3.63 -15.74 9.83
C THR A 81 3.13 -16.68 8.75
N GLY A 82 1.82 -16.75 8.57
CA GLY A 82 1.18 -17.55 7.53
C GLY A 82 -0.05 -16.85 6.97
N TRP A 83 -0.45 -17.24 5.75
CA TRP A 83 -1.62 -16.67 5.08
C TRP A 83 -2.79 -17.67 5.09
N ALA A 84 -3.93 -17.24 5.62
CA ALA A 84 -5.13 -18.06 5.77
C ALA A 84 -6.13 -17.78 4.63
N HIS A 85 -5.96 -18.43 3.47
CA HIS A 85 -6.82 -18.21 2.28
C HIS A 85 -8.33 -18.42 2.52
N LYS A 86 -8.72 -19.22 3.52
CA LYS A 86 -10.13 -19.46 3.89
C LYS A 86 -10.72 -18.38 4.81
N ALA A 87 -9.88 -17.55 5.43
CA ALA A 87 -10.31 -16.44 6.28
C ALA A 87 -10.65 -15.22 5.42
N VAL A 88 -11.78 -15.28 4.71
CA VAL A 88 -12.20 -14.22 3.78
C VAL A 88 -12.91 -13.08 4.54
N VAL A 89 -12.52 -11.84 4.27
CA VAL A 89 -13.20 -10.62 4.74
C VAL A 89 -13.72 -9.81 3.55
N ARG A 90 -14.91 -9.24 3.72
CA ARG A 90 -15.53 -8.36 2.73
C ARG A 90 -15.51 -6.92 3.25
N GLU A 91 -14.90 -6.01 2.49
CA GLU A 91 -14.89 -4.58 2.79
C GLU A 91 -15.85 -3.84 1.85
N GLN A 92 -16.72 -3.00 2.42
CA GLN A 92 -17.56 -2.11 1.63
C GLN A 92 -16.77 -0.85 1.26
N ILE A 93 -16.53 -0.65 -0.04
CA ILE A 93 -15.86 0.55 -0.55
C ILE A 93 -16.89 1.61 -0.92
N VAL A 94 -16.89 2.73 -0.21
CA VAL A 94 -17.74 3.89 -0.53
C VAL A 94 -17.34 4.53 -1.87
N ARG A 95 -18.30 5.16 -2.55
CA ARG A 95 -18.14 5.63 -3.94
C ARG A 95 -17.06 6.71 -4.09
N GLU A 96 -16.88 7.51 -3.06
CA GLU A 96 -15.91 8.60 -2.99
C GLU A 96 -14.48 8.06 -3.06
N ARG A 97 -14.26 6.87 -2.48
CA ARG A 97 -13.00 6.13 -2.54
C ARG A 97 -12.73 5.52 -3.92
N LEU A 98 -13.70 5.51 -4.83
CA LEU A 98 -13.52 5.04 -6.21
C LEU A 98 -13.21 6.17 -7.21
N SER A 99 -13.05 7.40 -6.74
CA SER A 99 -12.66 8.50 -7.61
C SER A 99 -11.18 8.43 -8.01
N PRO A 100 -10.81 8.82 -9.26
CA PRO A 100 -9.41 8.87 -9.69
C PRO A 100 -8.52 9.70 -8.76
N TRP A 101 -9.03 10.86 -8.32
CA TRP A 101 -8.33 11.76 -7.43
C TRP A 101 -8.04 11.13 -6.06
N TYR A 102 -9.01 10.40 -5.49
CA TYR A 102 -8.78 9.66 -4.25
C TYR A 102 -7.66 8.63 -4.41
N GLN A 103 -7.61 7.91 -5.53
CA GLN A 103 -6.59 6.89 -5.78
C GLN A 103 -5.19 7.48 -5.91
N ILE A 104 -5.05 8.60 -6.64
CA ILE A 104 -3.78 9.34 -6.72
C ILE A 104 -3.35 9.82 -5.33
N ARG A 105 -4.25 10.47 -4.60
CA ARG A 105 -3.98 11.00 -3.24
C ARG A 105 -3.56 9.89 -2.27
N ARG A 106 -4.30 8.77 -2.24
CA ARG A 106 -3.99 7.61 -1.40
C ARG A 106 -2.64 7.01 -1.74
N ALA A 107 -2.32 6.85 -3.02
CA ALA A 107 -1.04 6.29 -3.46
C ALA A 107 0.14 7.23 -3.14
N ARG A 108 -0.06 8.55 -3.30
CA ARG A 108 0.89 9.59 -2.90
C ARG A 108 1.21 9.53 -1.42
N ASP A 109 0.17 9.53 -0.60
CA ASP A 109 0.33 9.58 0.85
C ASP A 109 0.98 8.30 1.38
N HIS A 110 0.60 7.13 0.83
CA HIS A 110 1.27 5.87 1.11
C HIS A 110 2.75 5.86 0.70
N ALA A 111 3.09 6.37 -0.49
CA ALA A 111 4.48 6.44 -0.95
C ALA A 111 5.33 7.38 -0.09
N LEU A 112 4.76 8.51 0.33
CA LEU A 112 5.42 9.47 1.20
C LEU A 112 5.77 8.86 2.56
N VAL A 113 4.81 8.17 3.18
CA VAL A 113 5.05 7.42 4.43
C VAL A 113 6.10 6.34 4.25
N SER A 114 5.99 5.54 3.19
CA SER A 114 6.95 4.46 2.93
C SER A 114 8.37 4.98 2.75
N LEU A 115 8.52 6.15 2.12
CA LEU A 115 9.82 6.80 1.93
C LEU A 115 10.39 7.29 3.26
N ASN A 116 9.57 7.92 4.11
CA ASN A 116 10.01 8.44 5.40
C ASN A 116 10.37 7.31 6.38
N ASP A 117 9.56 6.23 6.47
CA ASP A 117 9.88 5.04 7.29
C ASP A 117 11.22 4.39 6.88
N LYS A 118 11.50 4.34 5.57
CA LYS A 118 12.79 3.82 5.07
C LYS A 118 13.94 4.79 5.29
N SER A 119 13.68 6.10 5.20
CA SER A 119 14.69 7.15 5.38
C SER A 119 15.20 7.21 6.81
N ASP A 120 14.33 7.07 7.82
CA ASP A 120 14.72 7.03 9.23
C ASP A 120 15.70 5.89 9.52
N ARG A 121 15.70 4.84 8.69
CA ARG A 121 16.58 3.69 8.80
C ARG A 121 17.87 3.82 7.98
N ARG A 122 17.86 4.55 6.86
CA ARG A 122 19.02 4.71 5.93
C ARG A 122 18.97 6.06 5.17
N PRO A 123 19.33 7.18 5.83
CA PRO A 123 19.09 8.53 5.30
C PRO A 123 19.88 8.81 4.01
N ALA A 124 21.12 8.34 3.89
CA ALA A 124 21.98 8.60 2.74
C ALA A 124 21.45 8.00 1.43
N THR A 125 20.86 6.79 1.47
CA THR A 125 20.32 6.14 0.27
C THR A 125 19.02 6.76 -0.25
N LYS A 126 18.36 7.60 0.55
CA LYS A 126 17.13 8.31 0.17
C LYS A 126 17.36 9.20 -1.04
N TRP A 127 18.43 9.98 -1.02
CA TRP A 127 18.73 11.00 -2.03
C TRP A 127 19.07 10.41 -3.40
N LEU A 128 19.61 9.18 -3.44
CA LEU A 128 19.89 8.48 -4.70
C LEU A 128 18.69 7.67 -5.20
N ARG A 129 18.01 6.91 -4.33
CA ARG A 129 16.97 5.97 -4.75
C ARG A 129 15.61 6.61 -4.98
N ALA A 130 15.27 7.65 -4.22
CA ALA A 130 13.98 8.32 -4.33
C ALA A 130 13.76 9.01 -5.69
N PRO A 131 14.72 9.79 -6.26
CA PRO A 131 14.50 10.45 -7.54
C PRO A 131 14.39 9.44 -8.68
N VAL A 132 15.29 8.46 -8.74
CA VAL A 132 15.23 7.36 -9.73
C VAL A 132 13.89 6.63 -9.65
N SER A 133 13.45 6.30 -8.43
CA SER A 133 12.17 5.62 -8.24
C SER A 133 10.96 6.51 -8.57
N ALA A 134 11.04 7.84 -8.37
CA ALA A 134 9.99 8.78 -8.75
C ALA A 134 9.87 8.88 -10.28
N ILE A 135 10.99 9.03 -11.00
CA ILE A 135 11.03 9.08 -12.46
C ILE A 135 10.48 7.78 -13.06
N PHE A 136 10.97 6.63 -12.59
CA PHE A 136 10.49 5.33 -13.05
C PHE A 136 8.97 5.17 -12.88
N LYS A 137 8.42 5.64 -11.76
CA LYS A 137 6.99 5.56 -11.46
C LYS A 137 6.17 6.54 -12.27
N LEU A 138 6.71 7.73 -12.56
CA LEU A 138 6.10 8.68 -13.48
C LEU A 138 5.99 8.09 -14.89
N LEU A 139 7.09 7.56 -15.43
CA LEU A 139 7.12 6.91 -16.74
C LEU A 139 6.16 5.72 -16.81
N THR A 140 6.19 4.85 -15.79
CA THR A 140 5.24 3.73 -15.69
C THR A 140 3.79 4.22 -15.69
N GLY A 141 3.48 5.27 -14.94
CA GLY A 141 2.15 5.86 -14.88
C GLY A 141 1.68 6.40 -16.23
N LEU A 142 2.56 7.12 -16.94
CA LEU A 142 2.27 7.66 -18.27
C LEU A 142 2.04 6.53 -19.30
N VAL A 143 2.91 5.52 -19.34
CA VAL A 143 2.75 4.36 -20.23
C VAL A 143 1.45 3.62 -19.95
N LEU A 144 1.13 3.34 -18.68
CA LEU A 144 -0.12 2.65 -18.33
C LEU A 144 -1.37 3.48 -18.63
N LEU A 145 -1.27 4.82 -18.56
CA LEU A 145 -2.35 5.72 -18.93
C LEU A 145 -2.58 5.72 -20.45
N LEU A 146 -1.51 5.73 -21.24
CA LEU A 146 -1.57 5.59 -22.70
C LEU A 146 -2.14 4.24 -23.13
N LEU A 147 -1.86 3.17 -22.38
CA LEU A 147 -2.41 1.83 -22.61
C LEU A 147 -3.86 1.66 -22.09
N ALA A 148 -4.40 2.62 -21.34
CA ALA A 148 -5.73 2.49 -20.73
C ALA A 148 -6.87 2.35 -21.75
N PRO A 149 -6.91 3.10 -22.88
CA PRO A 149 -7.91 2.90 -23.92
C PRO A 149 -7.83 1.50 -24.55
N PHE A 150 -6.62 1.00 -24.79
CA PHE A 150 -6.36 -0.30 -25.43
C PHE A 150 -6.66 -1.50 -24.53
N THR A 151 -6.66 -1.30 -23.21
CA THR A 151 -6.93 -2.37 -22.22
C THR A 151 -8.34 -2.29 -21.64
N GLY A 152 -9.24 -1.50 -22.25
CA GLY A 152 -10.59 -1.29 -21.74
C GLY A 152 -10.61 -0.76 -20.31
N GLY A 153 -9.65 0.11 -19.99
CA GLY A 153 -9.47 0.77 -18.69
C GLY A 153 -8.79 -0.08 -17.61
N ALA A 154 -8.36 -1.32 -17.89
CA ALA A 154 -7.78 -2.21 -16.87
C ALA A 154 -6.49 -1.64 -16.25
N THR A 155 -5.65 -0.98 -17.05
CA THR A 155 -4.40 -0.37 -16.57
C THR A 155 -4.61 0.98 -15.88
N PHE A 156 -5.79 1.60 -16.03
CA PHE A 156 -6.07 2.95 -15.54
C PHE A 156 -5.83 3.09 -14.04
N PHE A 157 -6.32 2.14 -13.24
CA PHE A 157 -6.11 2.13 -11.80
C PHE A 157 -4.62 2.08 -11.42
N ASN A 158 -3.84 1.23 -12.10
CA ASN A 158 -2.40 1.12 -11.87
C ASN A 158 -1.66 2.38 -12.33
N ALA A 159 -2.13 3.05 -13.39
CA ALA A 159 -1.62 4.34 -13.82
C ALA A 159 -1.80 5.42 -12.74
N LEU A 160 -3.03 5.58 -12.22
CA LEU A 160 -3.34 6.52 -11.14
C LEU A 160 -2.46 6.28 -9.90
N ARG A 161 -2.28 5.01 -9.53
CA ARG A 161 -1.40 4.63 -8.43
C ARG A 161 0.05 5.01 -8.70
N ALA A 162 0.57 4.69 -9.87
CA ALA A 162 1.96 4.98 -10.24
C ALA A 162 2.24 6.49 -10.25
N LEU A 163 1.30 7.30 -10.76
CA LEU A 163 1.37 8.76 -10.74
C LEU A 163 1.35 9.30 -9.30
N GLY A 164 0.40 8.86 -8.47
CA GLY A 164 0.36 9.25 -7.06
C GLY A 164 1.64 8.86 -6.32
N GLU A 165 2.11 7.63 -6.52
CA GLU A 165 3.38 7.12 -5.99
C GLU A 165 4.61 7.95 -6.41
N ALA A 166 4.63 8.48 -7.65
CA ALA A 166 5.68 9.37 -8.12
C ALA A 166 5.63 10.72 -7.39
N THR A 167 4.44 11.32 -7.27
CA THR A 167 4.22 12.56 -6.52
C THR A 167 4.63 12.41 -5.05
N GLY A 168 4.28 11.30 -4.40
CA GLY A 168 4.61 11.06 -2.99
C GLY A 168 6.11 10.95 -2.74
N ARG A 169 6.85 10.30 -3.65
CA ARG A 169 8.31 10.21 -3.59
C ARG A 169 8.97 11.58 -3.81
N ALA A 170 8.47 12.37 -4.76
CA ALA A 170 8.96 13.73 -5.00
C ALA A 170 8.72 14.65 -3.79
N GLN A 171 7.53 14.60 -3.18
CA GLN A 171 7.23 15.34 -1.96
C GLN A 171 8.14 14.95 -0.79
N GLY A 172 8.47 13.66 -0.66
CA GLY A 172 9.38 13.19 0.38
C GLY A 172 10.84 13.61 0.19
N LEU A 173 11.26 13.92 -1.04
CA LEU A 173 12.55 14.57 -1.34
C LEU A 173 12.56 16.04 -0.90
N LEU A 174 11.42 16.73 -1.03
CA LEU A 174 11.22 18.12 -0.57
C LEU A 174 11.02 18.24 0.95
N GLY A 175 11.14 17.14 1.72
CA GLY A 175 10.98 17.16 3.17
C GLY A 175 9.53 17.31 3.66
N ILE A 176 8.54 17.24 2.77
CA ILE A 176 7.12 17.36 3.12
C ILE A 176 6.69 16.12 3.93
N LYS A 177 5.98 16.31 5.04
CA LYS A 177 5.39 15.22 5.84
C LYS A 177 3.91 15.04 5.51
N SER A 178 3.47 13.79 5.32
CA SER A 178 2.05 13.45 5.10
C SER A 178 1.21 13.82 6.34
N LYS A 179 0.02 14.40 6.12
CA LYS A 179 -1.01 14.64 7.16
C LYS A 179 -2.32 13.88 6.87
N HIS A 180 -2.24 12.74 6.16
CA HIS A 180 -3.39 12.09 5.52
C HIS A 180 -4.58 11.77 6.44
N TYR A 181 -4.36 11.49 7.73
CA TYR A 181 -5.42 11.11 8.67
C TYR A 181 -5.94 12.26 9.55
N ARG A 182 -5.60 13.52 9.26
CA ARG A 182 -6.14 14.67 10.02
C ARG A 182 -7.62 14.96 9.72
N LEU A 183 -8.22 14.27 8.75
CA LEU A 183 -9.62 14.38 8.35
C LEU A 183 -10.21 12.97 8.22
N THR A 184 -10.83 12.47 9.27
CA THR A 184 -11.64 11.25 9.23
C THR A 184 -12.93 11.56 8.46
N MET A 185 -12.99 11.14 7.20
CA MET A 185 -14.22 11.15 6.41
C MET A 185 -15.11 10.00 6.89
N GLY A 186 -15.82 10.25 7.99
CA GLY A 186 -16.79 9.35 8.60
C GLY A 186 -17.61 10.12 9.65
N LYS A 187 -18.81 10.53 9.27
CA LYS A 187 -19.96 10.62 10.16
C LYS A 187 -20.87 9.47 9.81
#